data_AF-A0A117NE09-F1
#
_entry.id   AF-A0A117NE09-F1
#
_cell.length_a   1.000
_cell.length_b   1.000
_cell.length_c   1.000
_cell.angle_alpha   90.00
_cell.angle_beta   90.00
_cell.angle_gamma   90.00
#
_symmetry.space_group_name_H-M   'P 1'
#
loop_
_entity.id
_entity.type
_entity.pdbx_description
1 polymer ?
#
loop_
_entity_poly.entity_id
_entity_poly.type
_entity_poly.pdbx_seq_one_letter_code
_entity_poly.pdbx_strand_id
1 'polypeptide(L)'
;MRRFLILLGTVSALTGCVSSQEVDAWRSEAGRTTPVCQGEDECQVKWSAARRWVLNNAGTKIQNYGADYFDTYNPLPDSPNLAAQVSKEALGSGKYAITAKLWCNNMFGCQPNAWKALVDFNRTVNAASPR
;
A
#
# COMPACT_ATOMS: atom_id res chain seq x y z
N MET A 1 63.48 1.68 6.81
CA MET A 1 62.85 1.92 5.49
C MET A 1 62.54 0.59 4.82
N ARG A 2 61.27 0.18 4.80
CA ARG A 2 60.72 -0.67 3.72
C ARG A 2 59.20 -0.46 3.69
N ARG A 3 58.73 -0.05 2.53
CA ARG A 3 57.39 0.48 2.25
C ARG A 3 56.44 -0.67 1.82
N PHE A 4 55.14 -0.40 1.94
CA PHE A 4 54.01 -0.99 1.19
C PHE A 4 53.66 -2.47 1.55
N LEU A 5 52.41 -2.88 1.78
CA LEU A 5 51.15 -2.54 1.11
C LEU A 5 49.94 -2.57 2.07
N ILE A 6 49.07 -1.58 1.90
CA ILE A 6 47.70 -1.49 2.43
C ILE A 6 46.83 -2.50 1.67
N LEU A 7 46.11 -3.35 2.38
CA LEU A 7 44.96 -4.10 1.84
C LEU A 7 43.77 -3.85 2.78
N LEU A 8 43.19 -2.64 2.66
CA LEU A 8 41.83 -2.38 3.13
C LEU A 8 40.88 -3.12 2.17
N GLY A 9 40.50 -4.35 2.53
CA GLY A 9 39.43 -5.07 1.87
C GLY A 9 38.09 -4.43 2.24
N THR A 10 37.60 -3.52 1.41
CA THR A 10 36.27 -2.92 1.55
C THR A 10 35.22 -3.98 1.23
N VAL A 11 34.61 -4.56 2.27
CA VAL A 11 33.45 -5.45 2.14
C VAL A 11 32.25 -4.57 1.82
N SER A 12 31.95 -4.41 0.53
CA SER A 12 30.73 -3.76 0.05
C SER A 12 29.56 -4.72 0.26
N ALA A 13 28.88 -4.60 1.40
CA ALA A 13 27.60 -5.28 1.63
C ALA A 13 26.51 -4.61 0.77
N LEU A 14 26.22 -5.18 -0.40
CA LEU A 14 25.05 -4.85 -1.20
C LEU A 14 23.78 -5.39 -0.51
N THR A 15 23.26 -4.69 0.50
CA THR A 15 21.96 -5.03 1.12
C THR A 15 20.82 -4.42 0.32
N GLY A 16 20.48 -5.03 -0.82
CA GLY A 16 19.42 -4.56 -1.73
C GLY A 16 18.19 -5.45 -1.84
N CYS A 17 18.16 -6.60 -1.16
CA CYS A 17 16.99 -7.49 -1.18
C CYS A 17 16.09 -7.17 0.01
N VAL A 18 14.83 -6.80 -0.25
CA VAL A 18 13.80 -6.79 0.80
C VAL A 18 13.70 -8.21 1.36
N SER A 19 13.82 -8.34 2.68
CA SER A 19 13.73 -9.66 3.31
C SER A 19 12.27 -10.14 3.38
N SER A 20 12.06 -11.46 3.39
CA SER A 20 10.74 -12.03 3.63
C SER A 20 10.15 -11.57 4.97
N GLN A 21 11.01 -11.41 5.99
CA GLN A 21 10.64 -10.91 7.31
C GLN A 21 10.04 -9.50 7.27
N GLU A 22 10.59 -8.58 6.49
CA GLU A 22 10.04 -7.23 6.32
C GLU A 22 8.66 -7.26 5.64
N VAL A 23 8.50 -8.10 4.61
CA VAL A 23 7.21 -8.24 3.92
C VAL A 23 6.14 -8.80 4.86
N ASP A 24 6.49 -9.80 5.68
CA ASP A 24 5.57 -10.36 6.67
C ASP A 24 5.20 -9.35 7.77
N ALA A 25 6.14 -8.48 8.18
CA ALA A 25 5.86 -7.40 9.10
C ALA A 25 4.86 -6.39 8.52
N TRP A 26 5.03 -5.98 7.25
CA TRP A 26 4.05 -5.10 6.58
C TRP A 26 2.69 -5.77 6.43
N ARG A 27 2.65 -7.07 6.10
CA ARG A 27 1.40 -7.82 6.01
C ARG A 27 0.66 -7.85 7.34
N SER A 28 1.38 -8.13 8.43
CA SER A 28 0.81 -8.15 9.78
C SER A 28 0.28 -6.76 10.17
N GLU A 29 1.06 -5.70 9.94
CA GLU A 29 0.65 -4.35 10.27
C GLU A 29 -0.54 -3.89 9.41
N ALA A 30 -0.55 -4.21 8.12
CA ALA A 30 -1.68 -3.92 7.24
C ALA A 30 -2.98 -4.58 7.73
N GLY A 31 -2.92 -5.84 8.18
CA GLY A 31 -4.08 -6.51 8.76
C GLY A 31 -4.59 -5.79 10.01
N ARG A 32 -3.69 -5.49 10.95
CA ARG A 32 -4.04 -4.88 12.25
C ARG A 32 -4.48 -3.42 12.16
N THR A 33 -4.13 -2.71 11.09
CA THR A 33 -4.44 -1.29 10.88
C THR A 33 -5.55 -1.02 9.86
N THR A 34 -6.29 -2.06 9.45
CA THR A 34 -7.42 -1.90 8.52
C THR A 34 -8.36 -0.78 8.98
N PRO A 35 -8.57 0.27 8.17
CA PRO A 35 -9.42 1.39 8.57
C PRO A 35 -10.85 0.98 8.82
N VAL A 36 -11.40 1.46 9.93
CA VAL A 36 -12.80 1.33 10.28
C VAL A 36 -13.40 2.73 10.44
N CYS A 37 -14.65 2.89 10.00
CA CYS A 37 -15.45 4.10 10.20
C CYS A 37 -16.80 3.73 10.81
N GLN A 38 -17.43 4.69 11.49
CA GLN A 38 -18.78 4.56 12.03
C GLN A 38 -19.64 5.77 11.69
N GLY A 39 -20.81 5.52 11.11
CA GLY A 39 -21.72 6.59 10.69
C GLY A 39 -21.32 7.24 9.37
N GLU A 40 -22.27 7.95 8.76
CA GLU A 40 -22.15 8.43 7.38
C GLU A 40 -20.98 9.42 7.21
N ASP A 41 -20.87 10.42 8.09
CA ASP A 41 -19.88 11.50 7.96
C ASP A 41 -18.43 10.98 8.02
N GLU A 42 -18.11 10.13 9.02
CA GLU A 42 -16.77 9.55 9.14
C GLU A 42 -16.46 8.65 7.94
N CYS A 43 -17.42 7.81 7.55
CA CYS A 43 -17.25 6.91 6.42
C CYS A 43 -17.07 7.65 5.10
N GLN A 44 -17.78 8.77 4.88
CA GLN A 44 -17.63 9.59 3.69
C GLN A 44 -16.24 10.22 3.61
N VAL A 45 -15.72 10.75 4.73
CA VAL A 45 -14.39 11.37 4.78
C VAL A 45 -13.30 10.32 4.51
N LYS A 46 -13.38 9.16 5.17
CA LYS A 46 -12.40 8.08 4.97
C LYS A 46 -12.48 7.46 3.57
N TRP A 47 -13.68 7.30 3.01
CA TRP A 47 -13.86 6.83 1.64
C TRP A 47 -13.25 7.80 0.62
N SER A 48 -13.45 9.11 0.83
CA SER A 48 -12.85 10.15 0.01
C SER A 48 -11.32 10.16 0.11
N ALA A 49 -10.78 9.93 1.31
CA ALA A 49 -9.34 9.80 1.53
C ALA A 49 -8.77 8.56 0.83
N ALA A 50 -9.47 7.42 0.89
CA ALA A 50 -9.09 6.19 0.19
C ALA A 50 -9.01 6.41 -1.31
N ARG A 51 -10.03 7.03 -1.92
CA ARG A 51 -10.03 7.39 -3.34
C ARG A 51 -8.86 8.30 -3.70
N ARG A 52 -8.62 9.34 -2.91
CA ARG A 52 -7.52 10.29 -3.14
C ARG A 52 -6.16 9.61 -3.07
N TRP A 53 -5.97 8.70 -2.11
CA TRP A 53 -4.75 7.94 -2.00
C TRP A 53 -4.52 7.10 -3.27
N VAL A 54 -5.54 6.39 -3.76
CA VAL A 54 -5.42 5.59 -4.99
C VAL A 54 -5.09 6.46 -6.21
N LEU A 55 -5.75 7.61 -6.38
CA LEU A 55 -5.45 8.54 -7.48
C LEU A 55 -4.01 9.06 -7.48
N ASN A 56 -3.38 9.15 -6.30
CA ASN A 56 -2.02 9.68 -6.15
C ASN A 56 -0.94 8.60 -6.20
N ASN A 57 -1.29 7.33 -5.94
CA ASN A 57 -0.30 6.26 -5.72
C ASN A 57 -0.45 5.08 -6.69
N ALA A 58 -1.62 4.86 -7.29
CA ALA A 58 -1.78 3.83 -8.33
C ALA A 58 -1.19 4.34 -9.64
N GLY A 59 -0.56 3.44 -10.41
CA GLY A 59 -0.06 3.75 -11.75
C GLY A 59 -1.09 3.55 -12.86
N THR A 60 -2.30 3.10 -12.52
CA THR A 60 -3.43 2.95 -13.45
C THR A 60 -4.63 3.77 -12.98
N LYS A 61 -5.48 4.17 -13.93
CA LYS A 61 -6.67 4.99 -13.63
C LYS A 61 -7.78 4.15 -13.00
N ILE A 62 -8.60 4.79 -12.15
CA ILE A 62 -9.86 4.21 -11.66
C ILE A 62 -10.77 3.93 -12.86
N GLN A 63 -11.27 2.70 -12.96
CA GLN A 63 -12.16 2.25 -14.05
C GLN A 63 -13.61 2.08 -13.57
N ASN A 64 -13.81 1.52 -12.36
CA ASN A 64 -15.11 1.39 -11.73
C ASN A 64 -15.13 2.25 -10.48
N TYR A 65 -16.21 2.98 -10.24
CA TYR A 65 -16.36 3.80 -9.05
C TYR A 65 -17.81 3.79 -8.55
N GLY A 66 -18.00 3.31 -7.32
CA GLY A 66 -19.29 3.18 -6.65
C GLY A 66 -19.22 3.63 -5.19
N ALA A 67 -20.35 3.46 -4.49
CA ALA A 67 -20.51 3.89 -3.10
C ALA A 67 -19.71 3.05 -2.10
N ASP A 68 -19.47 1.78 -2.44
CA ASP A 68 -18.86 0.75 -1.59
C ASP A 68 -17.72 -0.02 -2.29
N TYR A 69 -17.48 0.25 -3.56
CA TYR A 69 -16.44 -0.40 -4.35
C TYR A 69 -15.84 0.56 -5.38
N PHE A 70 -14.53 0.51 -5.56
CA PHE A 70 -13.88 1.03 -6.76
C PHE A 70 -12.58 0.29 -7.05
N ASP A 71 -12.18 0.28 -8.31
CA ASP A 71 -10.91 -0.32 -8.72
C ASP A 71 -10.27 0.45 -9.88
N THR A 72 -9.01 0.14 -10.12
CA THR A 72 -8.26 0.65 -11.26
C THR A 72 -8.20 -0.38 -12.39
N TYR A 73 -7.84 0.08 -13.58
CA TYR A 73 -7.44 -0.84 -14.65
C TYR A 73 -6.31 -1.77 -14.18
N ASN A 74 -6.25 -2.95 -14.78
CA ASN A 74 -5.14 -3.86 -14.59
C ASN A 74 -3.82 -3.23 -15.06
N PRO A 75 -2.70 -3.55 -14.40
CA PRO A 75 -1.38 -3.09 -14.82
C PRO A 75 -1.00 -3.75 -16.16
N LEU A 76 -0.22 -3.03 -16.97
CA LEU A 76 0.35 -3.58 -18.20
C LEU A 76 1.29 -4.77 -17.89
N PRO A 77 1.53 -5.67 -18.87
CA PRO A 77 2.55 -6.71 -18.74
C PRO A 77 3.89 -6.14 -18.27
N ASP A 78 4.53 -6.86 -17.34
CA ASP A 78 5.81 -6.52 -16.72
C ASP A 78 5.85 -5.16 -15.97
N SER A 79 4.71 -4.50 -15.74
CA SER A 79 4.66 -3.23 -15.04
C SER A 79 4.78 -3.40 -13.51
N PRO A 80 5.75 -2.73 -12.85
CA PRO A 80 5.86 -2.74 -11.39
C PRO A 80 4.88 -1.79 -10.71
N ASN A 81 4.14 -0.99 -11.49
CA ASN A 81 3.23 0.02 -10.96
C ASN A 81 2.02 -0.62 -10.30
N LEU A 82 1.54 0.02 -9.24
CA LEU A 82 0.38 -0.46 -8.48
C LEU A 82 -0.93 -0.29 -9.25
N ALA A 83 -1.73 -1.34 -9.25
CA ALA A 83 -3.17 -1.30 -9.40
C ALA A 83 -3.83 -1.51 -8.03
N ALA A 84 -5.08 -1.07 -7.91
CA ALA A 84 -5.82 -1.07 -6.66
C ALA A 84 -7.27 -1.50 -6.83
N GLN A 85 -7.79 -2.15 -5.81
CA GLN A 85 -9.21 -2.43 -5.58
C GLN A 85 -9.49 -2.04 -4.14
N VAL A 86 -10.55 -1.28 -3.93
CA VAL A 86 -10.95 -0.80 -2.60
C VAL A 86 -12.41 -1.12 -2.38
N SER A 87 -12.73 -1.59 -1.17
CA SER A 87 -14.07 -1.98 -0.77
C SER A 87 -14.42 -1.41 0.60
N LYS A 88 -15.69 -1.03 0.78
CA LYS A 88 -16.27 -0.56 2.04
C LYS A 88 -17.24 -1.61 2.55
N GLU A 89 -16.74 -2.53 3.36
CA GLU A 89 -17.45 -3.71 3.82
C GLU A 89 -18.21 -3.42 5.12
N ALA A 90 -19.50 -3.77 5.17
CA ALA A 90 -20.30 -3.56 6.37
C ALA A 90 -19.89 -4.53 7.49
N LEU A 91 -19.62 -3.99 8.68
CA LEU A 91 -19.35 -4.76 9.90
C LEU A 91 -20.58 -4.89 10.81
N GLY A 92 -21.69 -4.24 10.44
CA GLY A 92 -22.89 -4.11 11.27
C GLY A 92 -22.90 -2.84 12.13
N SER A 93 -24.06 -2.49 12.67
CA SER A 93 -24.25 -1.32 13.55
C SER A 93 -23.73 0.01 12.99
N GLY A 94 -23.85 0.20 11.67
CA GLY A 94 -23.36 1.40 10.97
C GLY A 94 -21.84 1.53 10.91
N LYS A 95 -21.10 0.45 11.20
CA LYS A 95 -19.64 0.38 11.06
C LYS A 95 -19.27 -0.25 9.73
N TYR A 96 -18.21 0.25 9.12
CA TYR A 96 -17.65 -0.29 7.89
C TYR A 96 -16.13 -0.41 7.99
N ALA A 97 -15.59 -1.47 7.43
CA ALA A 97 -14.16 -1.60 7.15
C ALA A 97 -13.88 -1.07 5.74
N ILE A 98 -12.82 -0.27 5.57
CA ILE A 98 -12.34 0.14 4.26
C ILE A 98 -11.08 -0.67 3.96
N THR A 99 -11.22 -1.69 3.12
CA THR A 99 -10.14 -2.59 2.74
C THR A 99 -9.59 -2.23 1.37
N ALA A 100 -8.29 -2.41 1.16
CA ALA A 100 -7.67 -2.28 -0.16
C ALA A 100 -6.84 -3.52 -0.50
N LYS A 101 -6.88 -3.91 -1.78
CA LYS A 101 -5.96 -4.87 -2.38
C LYS A 101 -5.11 -4.11 -3.39
N LEU A 102 -3.80 -4.30 -3.30
CA LEU A 102 -2.82 -3.67 -4.18
C LEU A 102 -2.00 -4.76 -4.86
N TRP A 103 -1.77 -4.61 -6.16
CA TRP A 103 -0.99 -5.57 -6.95
C TRP A 103 -0.30 -4.88 -8.12
N CYS A 104 0.57 -5.61 -8.80
CA CYS A 104 1.23 -5.20 -10.03
C CYS A 104 1.42 -6.46 -10.90
N ASN A 105 1.90 -6.29 -12.12
CA ASN A 105 2.18 -7.40 -13.03
C ASN A 105 3.67 -7.39 -13.37
N ASN A 106 4.52 -7.63 -12.37
CA ASN A 106 5.98 -7.69 -12.55
C ASN A 106 6.55 -8.83 -11.70
N MET A 107 7.42 -9.65 -12.29
CA MET A 107 8.02 -10.81 -11.61
C MET A 107 8.94 -10.44 -10.44
N PHE A 108 9.51 -9.24 -10.44
CA PHE A 108 10.34 -8.72 -9.35
C PHE A 108 9.52 -8.01 -8.27
N GLY A 109 8.20 -7.93 -8.44
CA GLY A 109 7.27 -7.32 -7.51
C GLY A 109 7.01 -5.84 -7.78
N CYS A 110 6.20 -5.25 -6.90
CA CYS A 110 5.68 -3.90 -7.11
C CYS A 110 6.61 -2.83 -6.58
N GLN A 111 6.55 -1.65 -7.20
CA GLN A 111 7.28 -0.46 -6.78
C GLN A 111 6.29 0.69 -6.58
N PRO A 112 6.01 1.11 -5.32
CA PRO A 112 6.47 0.49 -4.07
C PRO A 112 5.86 -0.91 -3.85
N ASN A 113 6.45 -1.68 -2.92
CA ASN A 113 5.92 -3.00 -2.53
C ASN A 113 4.45 -2.89 -2.10
N ALA A 114 3.60 -3.80 -2.58
CA ALA A 114 2.16 -3.77 -2.36
C ALA A 114 1.76 -3.76 -0.87
N TRP A 115 2.44 -4.52 -0.01
CA TRP A 115 2.14 -4.55 1.43
C TRP A 115 2.57 -3.26 2.12
N LYS A 116 3.75 -2.73 1.78
CA LYS A 116 4.20 -1.41 2.28
C LYS A 116 3.23 -0.30 1.88
N ALA A 117 2.76 -0.33 0.63
CA ALA A 117 1.79 0.62 0.12
C ALA A 117 0.43 0.49 0.82
N LEU A 118 0.01 -0.74 1.16
CA LEU A 118 -1.22 -0.98 1.93
C LEU A 118 -1.13 -0.43 3.36
N VAL A 119 0.03 -0.54 4.02
CA VAL A 119 0.26 0.10 5.32
C VAL A 119 0.13 1.63 5.21
N ASP A 120 0.69 2.23 4.16
CA ASP A 120 0.57 3.67 3.93
C ASP A 120 -0.88 4.11 3.61
N PHE A 121 -1.60 3.32 2.81
CA PHE A 121 -3.02 3.49 2.57
C PHE A 121 -3.81 3.48 3.89
N ASN A 122 -3.63 2.45 4.71
CA ASN A 122 -4.31 2.30 5.99
C ASN A 122 -4.05 3.50 6.91
N ARG A 123 -2.78 3.91 7.03
CA ARG A 123 -2.38 5.09 7.81
C ARG A 123 -3.07 6.35 7.30
N THR A 124 -3.06 6.59 6.00
CA THR A 124 -3.67 7.77 5.38
C THR A 124 -5.18 7.82 5.62
N VAL A 125 -5.87 6.70 5.45
CA VAL A 125 -7.32 6.62 5.63
C VAL A 125 -7.71 6.73 7.10
N ASN A 126 -6.93 6.15 8.02
CA ASN A 126 -7.17 6.30 9.46
C ASN A 126 -6.94 7.72 9.98
N ALA A 127 -6.02 8.47 9.37
CA ALA A 127 -5.76 9.87 9.72
C ALA A 127 -6.86 10.83 9.22
N ALA A 128 -7.76 10.37 8.35
CA ALA A 128 -8.85 11.19 7.85
C ALA A 128 -10.03 11.18 8.84
N SER A 129 -10.38 12.35 9.38
CA SER A 129 -11.52 12.55 10.27
C SER A 129 -12.37 13.74 9.78
N PRO A 130 -13.70 13.72 10.05
CA PRO A 130 -14.51 14.93 9.96
C PRO A 130 -13.89 16.04 10.82
N ARG A 131 -14.06 17.30 10.40
CA ARG A 131 -13.66 18.47 11.20
C ARG A 131 -14.76 18.86 12.17
#